data_AF-A0A7V9EKJ0-F1
#
_entry.id   AF-A0A7V9EKJ0-F1
#
_cell.length_a   1.000
_cell.length_b   1.000
_cell.length_c   1.000
_cell.angle_alpha   90.00
_cell.angle_beta   90.00
_cell.angle_gamma   90.00
#
_symmetry.space_group_name_H-M   'P 1'
#
loop_
_entity.id
_entity.type
_entity.pdbx_description
1 polymer ?
#
loop_
_entity_poly.entity_id
_entity_poly.type
_entity_poly.pdbx_seq_one_letter_code
_entity_poly.pdbx_strand_id
1 'polypeptide(L)'
;MTSELRELRIEGTIHEALGIEITEATPDKVVTEAAVGPKVHQPFGLLHGGASAVLAESAASIGAYLNCDRATEVAVGVELNISHLKAKASGIVRA
;
A
#
# COMPACT_ATOMS: atom_id res chain seq x y z
N MET A 1 -6.96 7.52 14.01
CA MET A 1 -6.42 6.17 13.76
C MET A 1 -7.18 5.18 14.64
N THR A 2 -7.87 4.22 14.06
CA THR A 2 -8.55 3.13 14.79
C THR A 2 -7.52 2.32 15.60
N SER A 3 -7.96 1.68 16.69
CA SER A 3 -7.08 0.87 17.55
C SER A 3 -6.38 -0.26 16.77
N GLU A 4 -7.02 -0.78 15.72
CA GLU A 4 -6.53 -1.90 14.92
C GLU A 4 -5.29 -1.56 14.07
N LEU A 5 -5.11 -0.30 13.66
CA LEU A 5 -3.94 0.12 12.91
C LEU A 5 -2.65 0.15 13.74
N ARG A 6 -2.74 0.17 15.08
CA ARG A 6 -1.57 0.23 15.96
C ARG A 6 -0.75 -1.06 15.97
N GLU A 7 -1.32 -2.16 15.49
CA GLU A 7 -0.66 -3.46 15.41
C GLU A 7 0.26 -3.57 14.19
N LEU A 8 0.07 -2.73 13.16
CA LEU A 8 0.87 -2.77 11.94
C LEU A 8 2.21 -2.05 12.14
N ARG A 9 3.31 -2.80 11.99
CA ARG A 9 4.66 -2.24 12.04
C ARG A 9 4.98 -1.51 10.73
N ILE A 10 5.15 -0.18 10.80
CA ILE A 10 5.55 0.65 9.65
C ILE A 10 7.06 0.87 9.60
N GLU A 11 7.70 1.08 10.75
CA GLU A 11 9.14 1.30 10.84
C GLU A 11 9.94 0.09 10.34
N GLY A 12 11.01 0.36 9.59
CA GLY A 12 11.87 -0.64 8.96
C GLY A 12 11.20 -1.41 7.82
N THR A 13 10.10 -0.90 7.24
CA THR A 13 9.39 -1.56 6.14
C THR A 13 9.39 -0.74 4.85
N ILE A 14 8.88 -1.33 3.77
CA ILE A 14 8.71 -0.62 2.50
C ILE A 14 7.74 0.56 2.61
N HIS A 15 6.80 0.54 3.56
CA HIS A 15 5.91 1.67 3.80
C HIS A 15 6.70 2.91 4.22
N GLU A 16 7.61 2.79 5.18
CA GLU A 16 8.49 3.89 5.59
C GLU A 16 9.42 4.32 4.45
N ALA A 17 10.05 3.35 3.78
CA ALA A 17 10.99 3.63 2.71
C ALA A 17 10.37 4.46 1.58
N LEU A 18 9.15 4.09 1.16
CA LEU A 18 8.44 4.76 0.07
C LEU A 18 7.54 5.91 0.53
N GLY A 19 7.35 6.09 1.84
CA GLY A 19 6.43 7.09 2.39
C GLY A 19 4.96 6.76 2.08
N ILE A 20 4.58 5.50 2.25
CA ILE A 20 3.20 5.03 2.08
C ILE A 20 2.46 5.22 3.42
N GLU A 21 1.32 5.88 3.36
CA GLU A 21 0.42 6.09 4.49
C GLU A 21 -0.85 5.26 4.34
N ILE A 22 -1.39 4.75 5.45
CA ILE A 22 -2.70 4.09 5.48
C ILE A 22 -3.72 5.13 5.96
N THR A 23 -4.58 5.59 5.07
CA THR A 23 -5.56 6.65 5.35
C THR A 23 -6.92 6.11 5.80
N GLU A 24 -7.23 4.87 5.45
CA GLU A 24 -8.45 4.16 5.84
C GLU A 24 -8.12 2.67 5.99
N ALA A 25 -8.63 2.04 7.04
CA ALA A 25 -8.50 0.60 7.23
C ALA A 25 -9.70 0.09 8.02
N THR A 26 -10.55 -0.64 7.31
CA THR A 26 -11.74 -1.33 7.81
C THR A 26 -11.84 -2.68 7.08
N PRO A 27 -12.60 -3.66 7.61
CA PRO A 27 -12.79 -4.94 6.93
C PRO A 27 -13.34 -4.80 5.50
N ASP A 28 -14.13 -3.77 5.23
CA ASP A 28 -14.77 -3.53 3.92
C ASP A 28 -13.90 -2.69 2.96
N LYS A 29 -12.96 -1.90 3.49
CA LYS A 29 -12.18 -0.95 2.71
C LYS A 29 -10.87 -0.56 3.38
N VAL A 30 -9.80 -0.64 2.60
CA VAL A 30 -8.48 -0.13 2.94
C VAL A 30 -8.07 0.87 1.86
N VAL A 31 -7.47 1.99 2.28
CA VAL A 31 -6.87 2.95 1.37
C VAL A 31 -5.46 3.27 1.81
N THR A 32 -4.52 3.07 0.90
CA THR A 32 -3.13 3.49 1.04
C THR A 32 -2.83 4.63 0.08
N GLU A 33 -1.89 5.49 0.45
CA GLU A 33 -1.47 6.57 -0.44
C GLU A 33 0.01 6.88 -0.31
N ALA A 34 0.57 7.44 -1.38
CA ALA A 34 1.95 7.90 -1.42
C ALA A 34 2.06 9.17 -2.26
N ALA A 35 2.97 10.06 -1.85
CA ALA A 35 3.37 11.19 -2.67
C ALA A 35 4.17 10.72 -3.88
N VAL A 36 3.70 11.06 -5.09
CA VAL A 36 4.43 10.85 -6.33
C VAL A 36 5.55 11.88 -6.40
N GLY A 37 6.76 11.38 -6.19
CA GLY A 37 7.99 12.14 -6.09
C GLY A 37 9.21 11.21 -6.09
N PRO A 38 10.41 11.72 -5.75
CA PRO A 38 11.67 10.98 -5.87
C PRO A 38 11.68 9.58 -5.23
N LYS A 39 10.95 9.36 -4.13
CA LYS A 39 10.86 8.06 -3.46
C LYS A 39 10.19 6.96 -4.30
N VAL A 40 9.30 7.34 -5.21
CA VAL A 40 8.49 6.40 -6.02
C VAL A 40 8.62 6.66 -7.52
N HIS A 41 9.57 7.50 -7.92
CA HIS A 41 9.83 7.78 -9.32
C HIS A 41 10.64 6.65 -9.96
N GLN A 42 10.27 6.31 -11.19
CA GLN A 42 11.18 5.66 -12.11
C GLN A 42 12.15 6.71 -12.72
N PRO A 43 13.27 6.30 -13.36
CA PRO A 43 14.36 7.20 -13.79
C PRO A 43 13.98 8.42 -14.66
N PHE A 44 12.83 8.38 -15.33
CA PHE A 44 12.25 9.45 -16.18
C PHE A 44 11.33 10.41 -15.41
N GLY A 45 11.26 10.33 -14.08
CA GLY A 45 10.49 11.26 -13.25
C GLY A 45 8.97 11.02 -13.25
N LEU A 46 8.55 9.80 -13.60
CA LEU A 46 7.14 9.37 -13.50
C LEU A 46 7.00 8.37 -12.35
N LEU A 47 5.78 8.14 -11.87
CA LEU A 47 5.45 7.07 -10.93
C LEU A 47 5.93 5.72 -11.48
N HIS A 48 6.74 5.01 -10.68
CA HIS A 48 7.18 3.67 -10.99
C HIS A 48 5.99 2.70 -10.94
N GLY A 49 5.81 1.88 -11.97
CA GLY A 49 4.71 0.91 -12.05
C GLY A 49 4.69 -0.04 -10.85
N GLY A 50 5.86 -0.56 -10.49
CA GLY A 50 6.04 -1.37 -9.27
C GLY A 50 5.69 -0.64 -7.96
N ALA A 51 5.83 0.69 -7.86
CA ALA A 51 5.36 1.40 -6.67
C ALA A 51 3.83 1.37 -6.60
N SER A 52 3.14 1.47 -7.74
CA SER A 52 1.67 1.28 -7.77
C SER A 52 1.27 -0.13 -7.34
N ALA A 53 2.03 -1.15 -7.75
CA ALA A 53 1.83 -2.53 -7.32
C ALA A 53 2.04 -2.70 -5.81
N VAL A 54 3.07 -2.06 -5.24
CA VAL A 54 3.32 -2.08 -3.79
C VAL A 54 2.16 -1.46 -3.01
N LEU A 55 1.63 -0.29 -3.43
CA LEU A 55 0.47 0.30 -2.76
C LEU A 55 -0.75 -0.64 -2.82
N ALA A 56 -1.04 -1.21 -3.99
CA ALA A 56 -2.15 -2.14 -4.17
C ALA A 56 -2.02 -3.40 -3.31
N GLU A 57 -0.84 -4.03 -3.30
CA GLU A 57 -0.55 -5.22 -2.49
C GLU A 57 -0.66 -4.91 -0.99
N SER A 58 -0.12 -3.77 -0.55
CA SER A 58 -0.22 -3.31 0.84
C SER A 58 -1.67 -3.14 1.27
N ALA A 59 -2.50 -2.45 0.47
CA ALA A 59 -3.92 -2.25 0.78
C ALA A 59 -4.68 -3.58 0.85
N ALA A 60 -4.48 -4.46 -0.14
CA ALA A 60 -5.14 -5.76 -0.20
C ALA A 60 -4.71 -6.68 0.96
N SER A 61 -3.42 -6.71 1.29
CA SER A 61 -2.88 -7.55 2.38
C SER A 61 -3.41 -7.10 3.74
N ILE A 62 -3.51 -5.80 3.98
CA ILE A 62 -4.12 -5.25 5.20
C ILE A 62 -5.61 -5.64 5.24
N GLY A 63 -6.33 -5.51 4.12
CA GLY A 63 -7.74 -5.90 4.05
C GLY A 63 -7.95 -7.38 4.36
N ALA A 64 -7.08 -8.25 3.82
CA ALA A 64 -7.10 -9.68 4.11
C ALA A 64 -6.81 -9.95 5.60
N TYR A 65 -5.79 -9.31 6.16
CA TYR A 65 -5.44 -9.41 7.59
C TYR A 65 -6.60 -9.03 8.51
N LEU A 66 -7.35 -7.96 8.18
CA LEU A 66 -8.51 -7.52 8.95
C LEU A 66 -9.68 -8.51 8.92
N ASN A 67 -9.69 -9.43 7.96
CA ASN A 67 -10.73 -10.45 7.79
C ASN A 67 -10.31 -11.85 8.29
N CYS A 68 -9.06 -12.03 8.74
CA CYS A 68 -8.58 -13.29 9.31
C CYS A 68 -8.92 -13.41 10.81
N ASP A 69 -9.01 -14.64 11.32
CA ASP A 69 -8.87 -14.88 12.76
C ASP A 69 -7.40 -14.67 13.16
N ARG A 70 -7.08 -13.47 13.62
CA ARG A 70 -5.73 -13.04 13.98
C ARG A 70 -5.07 -13.87 15.09
N ALA A 71 -5.82 -14.69 15.83
CA ALA A 71 -5.25 -15.58 16.84
C ALA A 71 -4.63 -16.85 16.22
N THR A 72 -5.09 -17.25 15.03
CA THR A 72 -4.76 -18.56 14.44
C THR A 72 -4.30 -18.48 12.99
N GLU A 73 -4.56 -17.37 12.31
CA GLU A 73 -4.37 -17.20 10.88
C GLU A 73 -3.51 -15.98 10.53
N VAL A 74 -2.86 -16.04 9.36
CA VAL A 74 -2.17 -14.91 8.74
C VAL A 74 -2.39 -14.96 7.24
N ALA A 75 -2.71 -13.80 6.64
CA ALA A 75 -2.83 -13.66 5.20
C ALA A 75 -1.46 -13.39 4.55
N VAL A 76 -1.21 -14.02 3.41
CA VAL A 76 -0.03 -13.78 2.58
C VAL A 76 -0.43 -13.62 1.12
N GLY A 77 0.21 -12.67 0.43
CA GLY A 77 0.03 -12.47 -1.00
C GLY A 77 0.47 -13.70 -1.79
N VAL A 78 -0.33 -14.07 -2.80
CA VAL A 78 -0.06 -15.23 -3.67
C VAL A 78 0.18 -14.79 -5.12
N GLU A 79 -0.65 -13.88 -5.62
CA GLU A 79 -0.56 -13.34 -6.98
C GLU A 79 -1.05 -11.90 -6.99
N LEU A 80 -0.40 -11.06 -7.80
CA LEU A 80 -0.83 -9.71 -8.10
C LEU A 80 -0.58 -9.42 -9.58
N ASN A 81 -1.62 -8.96 -10.25
CA ASN A 81 -1.53 -8.41 -11.59
C ASN A 81 -1.96 -6.94 -11.60
N ILE A 82 -1.25 -6.12 -12.38
CA ILE A 82 -1.53 -4.69 -12.52
C ILE A 82 -1.37 -4.26 -13.97
N SER A 83 -2.24 -3.34 -14.41
CA SER A 83 -2.11 -2.65 -15.70
C SER A 83 -1.92 -1.15 -15.46
N HIS A 84 -0.98 -0.54 -16.18
CA HIS A 84 -0.68 0.88 -16.06
C HIS A 84 -1.39 1.68 -17.16
N LEU A 85 -2.43 2.43 -16.78
CA LEU A 85 -3.30 3.11 -17.75
C LEU A 85 -2.86 4.53 -18.09
N LYS A 86 -2.24 5.24 -17.13
CA LYS A 86 -1.86 6.65 -17.30
C LYS A 86 -0.61 6.98 -16.48
N ALA A 87 0.31 7.70 -17.11
CA ALA A 87 1.48 8.24 -16.44
C ALA A 87 1.11 9.35 -15.43
N LYS A 88 1.88 9.43 -14.34
CA LYS A 88 1.73 10.46 -13.31
C LYS A 88 3.11 10.94 -12.87
N ALA A 89 3.33 12.25 -12.84
CA ALA A 89 4.62 12.86 -12.51
C ALA A 89 4.66 13.53 -11.11
N SER A 90 3.49 13.78 -10.51
CA SER A 90 3.38 14.46 -9.21
C SER A 90 2.02 14.27 -8.54
N GLY A 91 1.89 14.78 -7.32
CA GLY A 91 0.68 14.72 -6.49
C GLY A 91 0.57 13.41 -5.72
N ILE A 92 -0.64 13.03 -5.29
CA ILE A 92 -0.87 11.79 -4.53
C ILE A 92 -1.39 10.69 -5.45
N VAL A 93 -0.87 9.47 -5.28
CA VAL A 93 -1.47 8.23 -5.81
C VAL A 93 -2.07 7.45 -4.65
N ARG A 94 -3.24 6.85 -4.88
CA ARG A 94 -4.00 6.09 -3.87
C ARG A 94 -4.33 4.72 -4.44
N ALA A 95 -4.29 3.70 -3.59
CA ALA A 95 -4.78 2.35 -3.86
C ALA A 95 -5.79 1.97 -2.78
#